data_AF-A0A523YS05-F1
#
_entry.id   AF-A0A523YS05-F1
#
_cell.length_a   1.000
_cell.length_b   1.000
_cell.length_c   1.000
_cell.angle_alpha   90.00
_cell.angle_beta   90.00
_cell.angle_gamma   90.00
#
_symmetry.space_group_name_H-M   'P 1'
#
loop_
_entity.id
_entity.type
_entity.pdbx_description
1 polymer ?
#
loop_
_entity_poly.entity_id
_entity_poly.type
_entity_poly.pdbx_seq_one_letter_code
_entity_poly.pdbx_strand_id
1 'polypeptide(L)'
;MVRRIANELKSHAPFTSFGAITGIIILTIMVLGNVPSGISHTLFYILHPVHVVLSAIVTTAMYKRHSKGKVWAVILIGYVGSIGIATLSDVVIPYLGGVLLTLKMEFHLGFIEKWWLVNPMALIGIAIGYWKPTTKFPHAGHVLLSTWASLFYFTAFGMANWIPLLPFIFLILFLAVWIPCCMSDIVFPLLFTRDG
;
A
#
# COMPACT_ATOMS: atom_id res chain seq x y z
N MET A 1 -21.46 5.93 -9.46
CA MET A 1 -20.17 5.77 -8.75
C MET A 1 -20.03 4.42 -8.03
N VAL A 2 -20.91 4.06 -7.08
CA VAL A 2 -20.79 2.81 -6.27
C VAL A 2 -20.62 1.52 -7.11
N ARG A 3 -21.44 1.32 -8.15
CA ARG A 3 -21.32 0.14 -9.04
C ARG A 3 -19.96 0.06 -9.74
N ARG A 4 -19.37 1.19 -10.08
CA ARG A 4 -18.04 1.27 -10.69
C ARG A 4 -16.97 0.86 -9.67
N ILE A 5 -17.04 1.40 -8.45
CA ILE A 5 -16.13 1.03 -7.35
C ILE A 5 -16.20 -0.48 -7.08
N ALA A 6 -17.41 -1.04 -6.98
CA ALA A 6 -17.58 -2.48 -6.75
C ALA A 6 -17.00 -3.33 -7.88
N ASN A 7 -17.16 -2.91 -9.14
CA ASN A 7 -16.57 -3.60 -10.29
C ASN A 7 -15.05 -3.53 -10.28
N GLU A 8 -14.46 -2.37 -9.95
CA GLU A 8 -13.01 -2.21 -9.84
C GLU A 8 -12.45 -3.05 -8.69
N LEU A 9 -13.08 -3.03 -7.51
CA LEU A 9 -12.68 -3.89 -6.41
C LEU A 9 -12.74 -5.37 -6.83
N LYS A 10 -13.82 -5.80 -7.46
CA LYS A 10 -13.95 -7.19 -7.93
C LYS A 10 -12.87 -7.58 -8.94
N SER A 11 -12.48 -6.68 -9.85
CA SER A 11 -11.45 -6.98 -10.87
C SER A 11 -10.03 -7.06 -10.27
N HIS A 12 -9.77 -6.35 -9.17
CA HIS A 12 -8.45 -6.32 -8.51
C HIS A 12 -8.31 -7.34 -7.38
N ALA A 13 -9.42 -7.94 -6.92
CA ALA A 13 -9.40 -8.97 -5.89
C ALA A 13 -8.46 -10.16 -6.23
N PRO A 14 -8.44 -10.75 -7.45
CA PRO A 14 -7.58 -11.90 -7.74
C PRO A 14 -6.08 -11.59 -7.58
N PHE A 15 -5.63 -10.44 -8.07
CA PHE A 15 -4.22 -10.05 -7.97
C PHE A 15 -3.85 -9.66 -6.53
N THR A 16 -4.77 -9.04 -5.78
CA THR A 16 -4.56 -8.76 -4.36
C THR A 16 -4.48 -10.05 -3.54
N SER A 17 -5.34 -11.04 -3.82
CA SER A 17 -5.27 -12.37 -3.23
C SER A 17 -3.94 -13.06 -3.55
N PHE A 18 -3.43 -12.93 -4.78
CA PHE A 18 -2.09 -13.43 -5.13
C PHE A 18 -1.00 -12.78 -4.28
N GLY A 19 -1.04 -11.45 -4.09
CA GLY A 19 -0.14 -10.74 -3.19
C GLY A 19 -0.22 -11.27 -1.75
N ALA A 20 -1.43 -11.48 -1.23
CA ALA A 20 -1.63 -11.98 0.12
C ALA A 20 -1.17 -13.44 0.28
N ILE A 21 -1.43 -14.31 -0.70
CA ILE A 21 -0.95 -15.70 -0.71
C ILE A 21 0.59 -15.73 -0.68
N THR A 22 1.24 -14.96 -1.54
CA THR A 22 2.71 -14.89 -1.54
C THR A 22 3.24 -14.33 -0.23
N GLY A 23 2.56 -13.34 0.38
CA GLY A 23 2.88 -12.87 1.72
C GLY A 23 2.79 -13.96 2.79
N ILE A 24 1.74 -14.80 2.78
CA ILE A 24 1.62 -15.93 3.72
C ILE A 24 2.71 -16.97 3.50
N ILE A 25 3.08 -17.25 2.25
CA ILE A 25 4.20 -18.15 1.94
C ILE A 25 5.51 -17.60 2.50
N ILE A 26 5.78 -16.30 2.29
CA ILE A 26 6.96 -15.61 2.85
C ILE A 26 6.96 -15.71 4.37
N LEU A 27 5.84 -15.38 5.02
CA LEU A 27 5.70 -15.47 6.49
C LEU A 27 6.00 -16.89 6.99
N THR A 28 5.44 -17.90 6.33
CA THR A 28 5.65 -19.30 6.72
C THR A 28 7.13 -19.68 6.62
N ILE A 29 7.79 -19.33 5.51
CA ILE A 29 9.24 -19.58 5.34
C ILE A 29 10.05 -18.86 6.42
N MET A 30 9.69 -17.61 6.74
CA MET A 30 10.38 -16.83 7.77
C MET A 30 10.26 -17.44 9.16
N VAL A 31 9.06 -17.92 9.52
CA VAL A 31 8.80 -18.55 10.82
C VAL A 31 9.55 -19.87 10.93
N LEU A 32 9.49 -20.72 9.89
CA LEU A 32 10.22 -21.99 9.87
C LEU A 32 11.75 -21.79 9.86
N GLY A 33 12.21 -20.72 9.21
CA GLY A 33 13.62 -20.33 9.15
C GLY A 33 14.11 -19.55 10.37
N ASN A 34 13.27 -19.29 11.37
CA ASN A 34 13.58 -18.44 12.55
C ASN A 34 14.22 -17.10 12.17
N VAL A 35 13.68 -16.46 11.13
CA VAL A 35 14.19 -15.19 10.60
C VAL A 35 14.03 -14.08 11.65
N PRO A 36 15.11 -13.34 12.01
CA PRO A 36 15.04 -12.26 12.98
C PRO A 36 14.15 -11.09 12.51
N SER A 37 13.43 -10.45 13.43
CA SER A 37 12.57 -9.28 13.16
C SER A 37 13.32 -8.10 12.54
N GLY A 38 14.63 -7.96 12.79
CA GLY A 38 15.48 -6.95 12.16
C GLY A 38 15.54 -7.05 10.63
N ILE A 39 15.38 -8.26 10.07
CA ILE A 39 15.28 -8.44 8.62
C ILE A 39 13.94 -7.90 8.11
N SER A 40 12.84 -8.19 8.80
CA SER A 40 11.52 -7.61 8.48
C SER A 40 11.53 -6.10 8.54
N HIS A 41 12.15 -5.51 9.57
CA HIS A 41 12.28 -4.07 9.71
C HIS A 41 13.04 -3.46 8.51
N THR A 42 14.13 -4.10 8.08
CA THR A 42 14.90 -3.66 6.91
C THR A 42 14.07 -3.76 5.63
N LEU A 43 13.38 -4.88 5.41
CA LEU A 43 12.53 -5.09 4.23
C LEU A 43 11.34 -4.13 4.21
N PHE A 44 10.74 -3.83 5.36
CA PHE A 44 9.70 -2.82 5.48
C PHE A 44 10.19 -1.46 4.99
N TYR A 45 11.33 -0.97 5.50
CA TYR A 45 11.85 0.35 5.09
C TYR A 45 12.47 0.39 3.69
N ILE A 46 12.64 -0.74 3.01
CA ILE A 46 12.97 -0.80 1.58
C ILE A 46 11.69 -0.78 0.74
N LEU A 47 10.73 -1.66 1.05
CA LEU A 47 9.51 -1.81 0.26
C LEU A 47 8.51 -0.67 0.47
N HIS A 48 8.49 -0.06 1.66
CA HIS A 48 7.57 1.02 1.97
C HIS A 48 7.82 2.25 1.07
N PRO A 49 9.04 2.82 0.97
CA PRO A 49 9.29 3.93 0.05
C PRO A 49 9.09 3.53 -1.43
N VAL A 50 9.43 2.31 -1.82
CA VAL A 50 9.30 1.86 -3.22
C VAL A 50 7.84 1.79 -3.64
N HIS A 51 6.95 1.19 -2.86
CA HIS A 51 5.54 1.17 -3.23
C HIS A 51 4.89 2.56 -3.12
N VAL A 52 5.36 3.45 -2.22
CA VAL A 52 4.92 4.86 -2.18
C VAL A 52 5.21 5.57 -3.50
N VAL A 53 6.41 5.36 -4.09
CA VAL A 53 6.71 5.86 -5.45
C VAL A 53 5.70 5.32 -6.46
N LEU A 54 5.43 4.01 -6.43
CA LEU A 54 4.51 3.38 -7.37
C LEU A 54 3.08 3.93 -7.22
N SER A 55 2.59 4.06 -5.99
CA SER A 55 1.28 4.66 -5.70
C SER A 55 1.21 6.10 -6.19
N ALA A 56 2.24 6.90 -5.94
CA ALA A 56 2.32 8.27 -6.41
C ALA A 56 2.32 8.36 -7.94
N ILE A 57 3.03 7.46 -8.65
CA ILE A 57 2.99 7.37 -10.11
C ILE A 57 1.57 7.10 -10.59
N VAL A 58 0.90 6.06 -10.06
CA VAL A 58 -0.43 5.65 -10.52
C VAL A 58 -1.47 6.72 -10.26
N THR A 59 -1.52 7.23 -9.02
CA THR A 59 -2.48 8.26 -8.59
C THR A 59 -2.33 9.50 -9.47
N THR A 60 -1.09 9.94 -9.68
CA THR A 60 -0.78 11.10 -10.53
C THR A 60 -1.13 10.85 -11.99
N ALA A 61 -0.75 9.69 -12.53
CA ALA A 61 -1.03 9.31 -13.91
C ALA A 61 -2.53 9.20 -14.19
N MET A 62 -3.30 8.65 -13.26
CA MET A 62 -4.76 8.53 -13.36
C MET A 62 -5.43 9.89 -13.39
N TYR A 63 -5.05 10.81 -12.49
CA TYR A 63 -5.55 12.18 -12.53
C TYR A 63 -5.16 12.87 -13.84
N LYS A 64 -3.90 12.78 -14.27
CA LYS A 64 -3.38 13.45 -15.47
C LYS A 64 -4.03 12.95 -16.76
N ARG A 65 -4.42 11.67 -16.84
CA ARG A 65 -5.14 11.11 -18.00
C ARG A 65 -6.56 11.65 -18.14
N HIS A 66 -7.19 12.02 -17.03
CA HIS A 66 -8.60 12.44 -16.99
C HIS A 66 -8.77 13.95 -16.71
N SER A 67 -7.67 14.69 -16.52
CA SER A 67 -7.71 16.11 -16.20
C SER A 67 -6.55 16.88 -16.85
N LYS A 68 -6.88 18.04 -17.43
CA LYS A 68 -5.92 19.08 -17.83
C LYS A 68 -5.66 20.10 -16.70
N GLY A 69 -5.93 19.71 -15.45
CA GLY A 69 -5.82 20.57 -14.28
C GLY A 69 -4.43 21.15 -14.05
N LYS A 70 -4.37 22.17 -13.18
CA LYS A 70 -3.14 22.88 -12.83
C LYS A 70 -2.12 21.94 -12.16
N VAL A 71 -0.83 22.23 -12.32
CA VAL A 71 0.27 21.42 -11.76
C VAL A 71 0.18 21.26 -10.24
N TRP A 72 -0.25 22.29 -9.51
CA TRP A 72 -0.42 22.20 -8.05
C TRP A 72 -1.47 21.15 -7.64
N ALA A 73 -2.53 20.96 -8.43
CA ALA A 73 -3.55 19.96 -8.16
C ALA A 73 -3.01 18.54 -8.39
N VAL A 74 -2.15 18.37 -9.39
CA VAL A 74 -1.44 17.11 -9.64
C VAL A 74 -0.59 16.73 -8.42
N ILE A 75 0.19 17.68 -7.90
CA ILE A 75 1.04 17.46 -6.73
C ILE A 75 0.19 17.10 -5.51
N LEU A 76 -0.87 17.85 -5.23
CA LEU A 76 -1.72 17.62 -4.07
C LEU A 76 -2.41 16.24 -4.14
N ILE A 77 -3.00 15.90 -5.28
CA ILE A 77 -3.70 14.62 -5.47
C ILE A 77 -2.71 13.45 -5.40
N GLY A 78 -1.59 13.55 -6.11
CA GLY A 78 -0.57 12.50 -6.10
C GLY A 78 0.03 12.28 -4.71
N TYR A 79 0.24 13.35 -3.94
CA TYR A 79 0.82 13.27 -2.60
C TYR A 79 -0.18 12.72 -1.57
N VAL A 80 -1.39 13.26 -1.52
CA VAL A 80 -2.43 12.81 -0.58
C VAL A 80 -2.83 11.37 -0.88
N GLY A 81 -3.02 11.04 -2.17
CA GLY A 81 -3.39 9.69 -2.59
C GLY A 81 -2.27 8.66 -2.36
N SER A 82 -0.99 9.03 -2.44
CA SER A 82 0.09 8.07 -2.14
C SER A 82 0.34 7.93 -0.65
N ILE A 83 0.67 9.03 0.05
CA ILE A 83 1.11 8.98 1.44
C ILE A 83 -0.04 8.63 2.39
N GLY A 84 -1.20 9.24 2.19
CA GLY A 84 -2.36 8.98 3.05
C GLY A 84 -2.77 7.51 3.00
N ILE A 85 -2.65 6.90 1.83
CA ILE A 85 -3.13 5.54 1.60
C ILE A 85 -2.06 4.52 1.93
N ALA A 86 -0.79 4.76 1.60
CA ALA A 86 0.32 3.94 2.11
C ALA A 86 0.32 3.87 3.64
N THR A 87 -0.01 4.98 4.32
CA THR A 87 -0.16 4.99 5.78
C THR A 87 -1.35 4.12 6.22
N LEU A 88 -2.48 4.21 5.52
CA LEU A 88 -3.66 3.44 5.85
C LEU A 88 -3.45 1.93 5.63
N SER A 89 -2.90 1.54 4.47
CA SER A 89 -2.69 0.15 4.07
C SER A 89 -1.59 -0.53 4.87
N ASP A 90 -0.46 0.13 5.06
CA ASP A 90 0.74 -0.55 5.55
C ASP A 90 0.92 -0.45 7.06
N VAL A 91 0.29 0.54 7.69
CA VAL A 91 0.48 0.85 9.11
C VAL A 91 -0.84 0.71 9.86
N VAL A 92 -1.85 1.49 9.50
CA VAL A 92 -3.09 1.58 10.29
C VAL A 92 -3.87 0.27 10.28
N ILE A 93 -4.16 -0.29 9.11
CA ILE A 93 -4.93 -1.55 9.04
C ILE A 93 -4.15 -2.73 9.64
N PRO A 94 -2.84 -2.92 9.37
CA PRO A 94 -2.04 -3.97 10.01
C PRO A 94 -1.97 -3.81 11.53
N TYR A 95 -1.73 -2.60 12.04
CA TYR A 95 -1.72 -2.32 13.47
C TYR A 95 -3.08 -2.68 14.11
N LEU A 96 -4.18 -2.17 13.57
CA LEU A 96 -5.53 -2.45 14.09
C LEU A 96 -5.87 -3.94 13.99
N GLY A 97 -5.49 -4.61 12.90
CA GLY A 97 -5.66 -6.04 12.73
C GLY A 97 -4.87 -6.85 13.76
N GLY A 98 -3.63 -6.44 14.07
CA GLY A 98 -2.83 -7.07 15.11
C GLY A 98 -3.43 -6.87 16.50
N VAL A 99 -3.86 -5.65 16.83
CA VAL A 99 -4.56 -5.36 18.09
C VAL A 99 -5.85 -6.17 18.23
N LEU A 100 -6.63 -6.31 17.15
CA LEU A 100 -7.85 -7.14 17.13
C LEU A 100 -7.56 -8.62 17.40
N LEU A 101 -6.39 -9.10 16.95
CA LEU A 101 -5.88 -10.45 17.23
C LEU A 101 -5.16 -10.55 18.59
N THR A 102 -5.26 -9.52 19.44
CA THR A 102 -4.61 -9.44 20.77
C THR A 102 -3.08 -9.51 20.73
N LEU A 103 -2.48 -9.13 19.60
CA LEU A 103 -1.03 -9.08 19.43
C LEU A 103 -0.45 -7.83 20.09
N LYS A 104 0.76 -7.98 20.64
CA LYS A 104 1.56 -6.82 21.06
C LYS A 104 2.15 -6.18 19.80
N MET A 105 1.61 -5.02 19.43
CA MET A 105 2.00 -4.25 18.25
C MET A 105 2.56 -2.89 18.68
N GLU A 106 3.68 -2.49 18.10
CA GLU A 106 4.20 -1.12 18.20
C GLU A 106 3.72 -0.30 16.99
N PHE A 107 3.33 0.95 17.25
CA PHE A 107 2.77 1.83 16.22
C PHE A 107 3.86 2.74 15.64
N HIS A 108 4.29 2.43 14.42
CA HIS A 108 5.30 3.19 13.69
C HIS A 108 4.75 3.87 12.44
N LEU A 109 4.96 5.18 12.33
CA LEU A 109 4.53 5.99 11.18
C LEU A 109 5.72 6.34 10.29
N GLY A 110 5.89 5.59 9.20
CA GLY A 110 7.01 5.77 8.26
C GLY A 110 7.12 7.18 7.68
N PHE A 111 5.99 7.84 7.39
CA PHE A 111 5.94 9.22 6.90
C PHE A 111 6.48 10.25 7.90
N ILE A 112 6.43 9.97 9.21
CA ILE A 112 6.93 10.87 10.25
C ILE A 112 8.36 10.49 10.62
N GLU A 113 8.60 9.22 10.94
CA GLU A 113 9.90 8.74 11.41
C GLU A 113 10.98 8.76 10.31
N LYS A 114 10.57 8.46 9.08
CA LYS A 114 11.42 8.46 7.89
C LYS A 114 10.91 9.47 6.86
N TRP A 115 10.42 10.62 7.33
CA TRP A 115 9.90 11.71 6.48
C TRP A 115 10.88 12.10 5.36
N TRP A 116 12.18 12.10 5.67
CA TRP A 116 13.26 12.44 4.73
C TRP A 116 13.41 11.43 3.59
N LEU A 117 12.85 10.22 3.74
CA LEU A 117 12.85 9.17 2.73
C LEU A 117 11.49 9.07 2.04
N VAL A 118 10.42 8.96 2.81
CA VAL A 118 9.06 8.72 2.28
C VAL A 118 8.57 9.92 1.45
N ASN A 119 8.78 11.15 1.91
CA ASN A 119 8.21 12.33 1.29
C ASN A 119 8.90 12.66 -0.03
N PRO A 120 10.25 12.64 -0.11
CA PRO A 120 10.94 12.80 -1.38
C PRO A 120 10.59 11.68 -2.37
N MET A 121 10.42 10.44 -1.91
CA MET A 121 10.03 9.32 -2.77
C MET A 121 8.62 9.51 -3.35
N ALA A 122 7.66 10.00 -2.55
CA ALA A 122 6.36 10.39 -3.06
C ALA A 122 6.47 11.49 -4.15
N LEU A 123 7.27 12.53 -3.91
CA LEU A 123 7.49 13.60 -4.89
C LEU A 123 8.15 13.10 -6.19
N ILE A 124 9.10 12.18 -6.10
CA ILE A 124 9.71 11.51 -7.26
C ILE A 124 8.64 10.75 -8.05
N GLY A 125 7.79 9.98 -7.36
CA GLY A 125 6.70 9.25 -8.00
C GLY A 125 5.70 10.19 -8.71
N ILE A 126 5.37 11.33 -8.10
CA ILE A 126 4.53 12.36 -8.73
C ILE A 126 5.19 12.91 -9.99
N ALA A 127 6.49 13.24 -9.94
CA ALA A 127 7.21 13.77 -11.09
C ALA A 127 7.21 12.76 -12.26
N ILE A 128 7.49 11.49 -11.96
CA ILE A 128 7.45 10.40 -12.95
C ILE A 128 6.04 10.24 -13.53
N GLY A 129 5.01 10.17 -12.68
CA GLY A 129 3.62 10.02 -13.11
C GLY A 129 3.11 11.21 -13.93
N TYR A 130 3.62 12.41 -13.67
CA TYR A 130 3.29 13.62 -14.42
C TYR A 130 3.88 13.60 -15.84
N TRP A 131 5.15 13.21 -15.98
CA TRP A 131 5.82 13.17 -17.29
C TRP A 131 5.46 11.94 -18.12
N LYS A 132 5.31 10.78 -17.47
CA LYS A 132 5.02 9.51 -18.12
C LYS A 132 3.82 8.85 -17.43
N PRO A 133 2.58 9.22 -17.80
CA PRO A 133 1.39 8.76 -17.12
C PRO A 133 1.05 7.30 -17.46
N THR A 134 1.78 6.36 -16.87
CA THR A 134 1.54 4.91 -16.92
C THR A 134 0.86 4.44 -15.65
N THR A 135 -0.13 3.54 -15.79
CA THR A 135 -0.99 3.15 -14.67
C THR A 135 -0.91 1.66 -14.36
N LYS A 136 -1.06 0.79 -15.37
CA LYS A 136 -1.18 -0.68 -15.16
C LYS A 136 -0.02 -1.33 -14.42
N PHE A 137 1.22 -1.15 -14.90
CA PHE A 137 2.39 -1.79 -14.30
C PHE A 137 2.74 -1.19 -12.93
N PRO A 138 2.80 0.15 -12.77
CA PRO A 138 2.99 0.75 -11.44
C PRO A 138 1.89 0.35 -10.45
N HIS A 139 0.65 0.19 -10.88
CA HIS A 139 -0.46 -0.27 -10.03
C HIS A 139 -0.26 -1.71 -9.54
N ALA A 140 0.06 -2.63 -10.45
CA ALA A 140 0.35 -4.01 -10.06
C ALA A 140 1.55 -4.09 -9.10
N GLY A 141 2.61 -3.33 -9.36
CA GLY A 141 3.75 -3.26 -8.44
C GLY A 141 3.38 -2.66 -7.08
N HIS A 142 2.60 -1.57 -7.06
CA HIS A 142 2.11 -0.94 -5.83
C HIS A 142 1.32 -1.94 -4.97
N VAL A 143 0.33 -2.62 -5.53
CA VAL A 143 -0.52 -3.58 -4.81
C VAL A 143 0.32 -4.73 -4.23
N LEU A 144 1.22 -5.31 -5.02
CA LEU A 144 2.06 -6.42 -4.56
C LEU A 144 3.00 -5.98 -3.43
N LEU A 145 3.72 -4.87 -3.63
CA LEU A 145 4.71 -4.40 -2.65
C LEU A 145 4.05 -3.85 -1.38
N SER A 146 2.87 -3.22 -1.46
CA SER A 146 2.11 -2.82 -0.27
C SER A 146 1.65 -4.04 0.54
N THR A 147 1.30 -5.15 -0.13
CA THR A 147 0.97 -6.40 0.58
C THR A 147 2.16 -6.94 1.36
N TRP A 148 3.34 -6.92 0.76
CA TRP A 148 4.57 -7.36 1.44
C TRP A 148 5.03 -6.36 2.50
N ALA A 149 4.89 -5.05 2.28
CA ALA A 149 5.17 -4.04 3.29
C ALA A 149 4.26 -4.23 4.52
N SER A 150 2.96 -4.44 4.31
CA SER A 150 2.00 -4.74 5.38
C SER A 150 2.37 -6.01 6.16
N LEU A 151 2.86 -7.05 5.47
CA LEU A 151 3.38 -8.26 6.12
C LEU A 151 4.61 -7.94 6.98
N PHE A 152 5.60 -7.24 6.42
CA PHE A 152 6.81 -6.93 7.16
C PHE A 152 6.56 -5.97 8.31
N TYR A 153 5.52 -5.14 8.24
CA TYR A 153 5.06 -4.35 9.38
C TYR A 153 4.63 -5.26 10.55
N PHE A 154 3.83 -6.30 10.28
CA PHE A 154 3.46 -7.28 11.30
C PHE A 154 4.68 -7.93 11.96
N THR A 155 5.62 -8.42 11.16
CA THR A 155 6.75 -9.20 11.70
C THR A 155 7.89 -8.33 12.23
N ALA A 156 7.96 -7.05 11.85
CA ALA A 156 8.93 -6.11 12.39
C ALA A 156 8.48 -5.54 13.74
N PHE A 157 7.19 -5.23 13.89
CA PHE A 157 6.65 -4.46 15.01
C PHE A 157 5.64 -5.23 15.87
N GLY A 158 5.38 -6.49 15.51
CA GLY A 158 4.50 -7.39 16.23
C GLY A 158 5.25 -8.59 16.80
N MET A 159 4.78 -9.09 17.94
CA MET A 159 5.21 -10.38 18.49
C MET A 159 4.02 -11.33 18.61
N ALA A 160 4.10 -12.48 17.94
CA ALA A 160 3.04 -13.48 17.91
C ALA A 160 3.57 -14.88 17.62
N ASN A 161 2.78 -15.89 17.96
CA ASN A 161 2.87 -17.20 17.30
C ASN A 161 2.12 -17.09 15.97
N TRP A 162 2.85 -16.93 14.86
CA TRP A 162 2.27 -16.57 13.57
C TRP A 162 1.49 -17.69 12.88
N ILE A 163 1.88 -18.96 13.08
CA ILE A 163 1.32 -20.11 12.34
C ILE A 163 -0.20 -20.27 12.54
N PRO A 164 -0.74 -20.22 13.77
CA PRO A 164 -2.19 -20.29 13.98
C PRO A 164 -2.95 -19.09 13.40
N LEU A 165 -2.27 -17.97 13.16
CA LEU A 165 -2.88 -16.70 12.75
C LEU A 165 -2.87 -16.50 11.23
N LEU A 166 -2.24 -17.39 10.45
CA LEU A 166 -2.11 -17.24 9.00
C LEU A 166 -3.43 -16.95 8.27
N PRO A 167 -4.58 -17.59 8.58
CA PRO A 167 -5.85 -17.26 7.91
C PRO A 167 -6.32 -15.83 8.18
N PHE A 168 -6.10 -15.33 9.40
CA PHE A 168 -6.46 -13.96 9.79
C PHE A 168 -5.50 -12.95 9.20
N ILE A 169 -4.20 -13.24 9.19
CA ILE A 169 -3.19 -12.40 8.54
C ILE A 169 -3.47 -12.30 7.06
N PHE A 170 -3.84 -13.41 6.39
CA PHE A 170 -4.24 -13.38 4.99
C PHE A 170 -5.39 -12.40 4.75
N LEU A 171 -6.44 -12.49 5.57
CA LEU A 171 -7.58 -11.59 5.48
C LEU A 171 -7.17 -10.13 5.70
N ILE A 172 -6.34 -9.87 6.71
CA ILE A 172 -5.88 -8.51 7.02
C ILE A 172 -5.03 -7.96 5.87
N LEU A 173 -4.04 -8.72 5.37
CA LEU A 173 -3.21 -8.31 4.24
C LEU A 173 -4.07 -8.04 2.99
N PHE A 174 -5.04 -8.91 2.71
CA PHE A 174 -5.96 -8.72 1.59
C PHE A 174 -6.76 -7.42 1.75
N LEU A 175 -7.42 -7.22 2.89
CA LEU A 175 -8.25 -6.02 3.13
C LEU A 175 -7.43 -4.73 3.22
N ALA A 176 -6.23 -4.82 3.81
CA ALA A 176 -5.28 -3.73 3.97
C ALA A 176 -4.86 -3.14 2.63
N VAL A 177 -4.83 -3.92 1.56
CA VAL A 177 -4.44 -3.44 0.23
C VAL A 177 -5.66 -3.26 -0.67
N TRP A 178 -6.57 -4.23 -0.67
CA TRP A 178 -7.72 -4.25 -1.59
C TRP A 178 -8.61 -3.02 -1.45
N ILE A 179 -8.89 -2.58 -0.23
CA ILE A 179 -9.75 -1.43 0.02
C ILE A 179 -9.00 -0.12 -0.27
N PRO A 180 -7.93 0.24 0.48
CA PRO A 180 -7.34 1.56 0.34
C PRO A 180 -6.58 1.73 -0.98
N CYS A 181 -5.77 0.75 -1.43
CA CYS A 181 -4.92 0.94 -2.62
C CYS A 181 -5.76 1.03 -3.90
N CYS A 182 -6.82 0.22 -4.05
CA CYS A 182 -7.72 0.34 -5.21
C CYS A 182 -8.53 1.63 -5.17
N MET A 183 -8.97 2.07 -3.98
CA MET A 183 -9.66 3.35 -3.83
C MET A 183 -8.72 4.53 -4.13
N SER A 184 -7.47 4.47 -3.70
CA SER A 184 -6.45 5.47 -4.00
C SER A 184 -6.19 5.60 -5.47
N ASP A 185 -5.83 4.49 -6.10
CA ASP A 185 -5.20 4.55 -7.40
C ASP A 185 -6.23 4.89 -8.49
N ILE A 186 -7.52 4.61 -8.23
CA ILE A 186 -8.60 4.75 -9.21
C ILE A 186 -9.62 5.78 -8.76
N VAL A 187 -10.25 5.60 -7.61
CA VAL A 187 -11.43 6.38 -7.21
C VAL A 187 -11.03 7.80 -6.83
N PHE A 188 -10.03 7.94 -5.96
CA PHE A 188 -9.63 9.23 -5.39
C PHE A 188 -9.23 10.27 -6.46
N PRO A 189 -8.33 9.99 -7.42
CA PRO A 189 -8.00 10.89 -8.53
C PRO A 189 -9.21 11.32 -9.34
N LEU A 190 -10.14 10.40 -9.61
CA LEU A 190 -11.29 10.64 -10.47
C LEU A 190 -12.32 11.58 -9.83
N LEU A 191 -12.43 11.59 -8.49
CA LEU A 191 -13.30 12.53 -7.75
C LEU A 191 -12.96 14.01 -8.01
N PHE A 192 -11.73 14.32 -8.43
CA PHE A 192 -11.28 15.68 -8.72
C PHE A 192 -11.27 15.99 -10.22
N THR A 193 -11.85 15.13 -11.05
CA THR A 193 -11.98 15.33 -12.49
C THR A 193 -13.40 15.75 -12.86
N ARG A 194 -13.58 16.38 -14.03
CA ARG A 194 -14.89 16.90 -14.47
C ARG A 194 -15.94 15.82 -14.72
N ASP A 195 -15.52 14.57 -14.86
CA ASP A 195 -16.38 13.40 -15.08
C ASP A 195 -16.55 12.54 -13.80
N GLY A 196 -16.16 13.08 -12.65
CA GLY A 196 -16.22 12.46 -11.32
C GLY A 196 -17.60 12.50 -10.67
#